data_AF-A0A833GGI1-F1
#
_entry.id   AF-A0A833GGI1-F1
#
_cell.length_a   1.000
_cell.length_b   1.000
_cell.length_c   1.000
_cell.angle_alpha   90.00
_cell.angle_beta   90.00
_cell.angle_gamma   90.00
#
_symmetry.space_group_name_H-M   'P 1'
#
loop_
_entity.id
_entity.type
_entity.pdbx_description
1 polymer ?
#
loop_
_entity_poly.entity_id
_entity_poly.type
_entity_poly.pdbx_seq_one_letter_code
_entity_poly.pdbx_strand_id
1 'polypeptide(L)'
;MAPGALAWDIAFSRRDIHARRDAANAAICEAIAAGLARLGLRARYRPQNEIEVAGRKICGLSGYFEGGTMLHQGTILLDAGAGRMADVLRLPSDESRHRQRHLAQRLTSVAELLGRTPDPDEIKYAISAALADAFGFALRPDTPQEQETFLAGELFSREFALDSFVFDSVAPGGIQTLVGRDGTVNAYIRLYAGDERLIEQIWLTGNFDVSPARVITDLEAALRGLPVRDAAARALAALSPGSVEMRGATRDSVAAAIADAVEKTGLQQRARLS
;
A
#
# COMPACT_ATOMS: atom_id res chain seq x y z
N MET A 1 4.12 12.16 -6.38
CA MET A 1 3.22 12.84 -5.42
C MET A 1 2.65 14.09 -6.07
N ALA A 2 1.46 14.54 -5.65
CA ALA A 2 0.91 15.80 -6.15
C ALA A 2 1.64 16.99 -5.50
N PRO A 3 1.91 18.08 -6.26
CA PRO A 3 2.29 19.36 -5.65
C PRO A 3 1.26 19.80 -4.60
N GLY A 4 1.73 20.38 -3.49
CA GLY A 4 0.87 20.75 -2.36
C GLY A 4 0.59 19.61 -1.37
N ALA A 5 1.43 18.57 -1.35
CA ALA A 5 1.38 17.50 -0.36
C ALA A 5 2.67 17.49 0.47
N LEU A 6 2.55 17.26 1.78
CA LEU A 6 3.67 17.05 2.69
C LEU A 6 3.83 15.55 2.94
N ALA A 7 4.94 14.99 2.47
CA ALA A 7 5.35 13.64 2.82
C ALA A 7 6.10 13.64 4.15
N TRP A 8 5.97 12.55 4.88
CA TRP A 8 6.70 12.29 6.11
C TRP A 8 6.97 10.80 6.22
N ASP A 9 8.09 10.48 6.87
CA ASP A 9 8.54 9.12 7.14
C ASP A 9 8.93 9.02 8.62
N ILE A 10 8.57 7.91 9.27
CA ILE A 10 8.96 7.62 10.64
C ILE A 10 9.48 6.19 10.72
N ALA A 11 10.73 6.04 11.15
CA ALA A 11 11.37 4.75 11.37
C ALA A 11 11.50 4.48 12.88
N PHE A 12 11.10 3.29 13.30
CA PHE A 12 11.22 2.81 14.67
C PHE A 12 11.86 1.41 14.71
N SER A 13 12.57 1.13 15.80
CA SER A 13 12.85 -0.25 16.18
C SER A 13 11.56 -0.88 16.71
N ARG A 14 11.28 -2.12 16.29
CA ARG A 14 10.16 -2.93 16.84
C ARG A 14 10.30 -3.21 18.34
N ARG A 15 11.48 -2.98 18.91
CA ARG A 15 11.69 -3.08 20.36
C ARG A 15 11.13 -1.87 21.11
N ASP A 16 11.08 -0.71 20.47
CA ASP A 16 10.68 0.54 21.14
C ASP A 16 9.17 0.71 21.14
N ILE A 17 8.49 0.09 20.16
CA ILE A 17 7.04 0.03 20.07
C ILE A 17 6.62 -1.43 20.31
N HIS A 18 6.33 -1.78 21.55
CA HIS A 18 5.78 -3.09 21.96
C HIS A 18 4.31 -3.28 21.56
N ALA A 19 3.94 -2.82 20.37
CA ALA A 19 2.59 -2.88 19.87
C ALA A 19 2.53 -3.71 18.58
N ARG A 20 1.42 -4.42 18.42
CA ARG A 20 1.09 -5.03 17.12
C ARG A 20 1.04 -3.96 16.04
N ARG A 21 1.31 -4.38 14.81
CA ARG A 21 1.21 -3.58 13.57
C ARG A 21 0.07 -2.56 13.58
N ASP A 22 -1.13 -3.03 13.88
CA ASP A 22 -2.37 -2.21 13.82
C ASP A 22 -2.42 -1.16 14.93
N ALA A 23 -2.00 -1.54 16.14
CA ALA A 23 -2.01 -0.66 17.30
C ALA A 23 -0.98 0.46 17.15
N ALA A 24 0.18 0.17 16.60
CA ALA A 24 1.19 1.18 16.32
C ALA A 24 0.78 2.11 15.16
N ASN A 25 0.17 1.58 14.09
CA ASN A 25 -0.43 2.42 13.04
C ASN A 25 -1.49 3.37 13.64
N ALA A 26 -2.41 2.85 14.46
CA ALA A 26 -3.45 3.64 15.10
C ALA A 26 -2.85 4.75 15.98
N ALA A 27 -1.88 4.42 16.83
CA ALA A 27 -1.21 5.38 17.70
C ALA A 27 -0.53 6.52 16.90
N ILE A 28 0.14 6.20 15.80
CA ILE A 28 0.75 7.22 14.92
C ILE A 28 -0.32 8.09 14.27
N CYS A 29 -1.41 7.49 13.78
CA CYS A 29 -2.52 8.24 13.17
C CYS A 29 -3.17 9.19 14.18
N GLU A 30 -3.40 8.72 15.41
CA GLU A 30 -3.98 9.50 16.49
C GLU A 30 -3.05 10.65 16.89
N ALA A 31 -1.75 10.41 16.99
CA ALA A 31 -0.76 11.45 17.27
C ALA A 31 -0.73 12.53 16.17
N ILE A 32 -0.71 12.13 14.89
CA ILE A 32 -0.75 13.08 13.78
C ILE A 32 -2.07 13.84 13.75
N ALA A 33 -3.20 13.18 14.00
CA ALA A 33 -4.50 13.83 14.11
C ALA A 33 -4.53 14.86 15.26
N ALA A 34 -3.93 14.54 16.41
CA ALA A 34 -3.77 15.47 17.52
C ALA A 34 -2.89 16.67 17.16
N GLY A 35 -1.82 16.46 16.38
CA GLY A 35 -0.99 17.55 15.83
C GLY A 35 -1.80 18.48 14.92
N LEU A 36 -2.57 17.92 13.99
CA LEU A 36 -3.48 18.71 13.14
C LEU A 36 -4.55 19.44 13.95
N ALA A 37 -5.01 18.86 15.06
CA ALA A 37 -5.97 19.51 15.96
C ALA A 37 -5.42 20.77 16.64
N ARG A 38 -4.10 20.85 16.88
CA ARG A 38 -3.44 22.08 17.38
C ARG A 38 -3.56 23.24 16.40
N LEU A 39 -3.77 22.95 15.12
CA LEU A 39 -3.97 23.95 14.06
C LEU A 39 -5.44 24.32 13.86
N GLY A 40 -6.35 23.84 14.73
CA GLY A 40 -7.78 24.09 14.63
C GLY A 40 -8.55 23.11 13.75
N LEU A 41 -7.90 22.07 13.23
CA LEU A 41 -8.54 21.04 12.40
C LEU A 41 -9.14 19.94 13.27
N ARG A 42 -10.44 19.67 13.17
CA ARG A 42 -11.07 18.52 13.87
C ARG A 42 -10.73 17.19 13.20
N ALA A 43 -9.44 16.86 13.15
CA ALA A 43 -8.88 15.66 12.57
C ALA A 43 -9.10 14.47 13.49
N ARG A 44 -9.40 13.30 12.89
CA ARG A 44 -9.52 12.04 13.61
C ARG A 44 -8.93 10.90 12.79
N TYR A 45 -8.44 9.89 13.49
CA TYR A 45 -8.09 8.63 12.87
C TYR A 45 -9.34 7.93 12.32
N ARG A 46 -9.24 7.45 11.08
CA ARG A 46 -10.18 6.55 10.45
C ARG A 46 -9.44 5.26 10.07
N PRO A 47 -9.78 4.12 10.68
CA PRO A 47 -9.19 2.84 10.31
C PRO A 47 -9.36 2.52 8.82
N GLN A 48 -8.39 1.90 8.17
CA GLN A 48 -7.15 1.38 8.79
C GLN A 48 -5.98 2.38 8.81
N ASN A 49 -5.94 3.31 7.85
CA ASN A 49 -4.72 4.03 7.49
C ASN A 49 -5.00 5.49 7.04
N GLU A 50 -6.05 6.10 7.57
CA GLU A 50 -6.48 7.44 7.14
C GLU A 50 -6.67 8.38 8.32
N ILE A 51 -6.47 9.66 8.07
CA ILE A 51 -6.91 10.74 8.95
C ILE A 51 -7.90 11.58 8.15
N GLU A 52 -9.02 11.92 8.77
CA GLU A 52 -10.10 12.66 8.14
C GLU A 52 -10.58 13.85 8.97
N VAL A 53 -11.13 14.85 8.28
CA VAL A 53 -11.86 15.97 8.86
C VAL A 53 -13.23 15.99 8.21
N ALA A 54 -14.30 16.03 9.02
CA ALA A 54 -15.68 16.00 8.54
C ALA A 54 -15.98 14.86 7.53
N GLY A 55 -15.35 13.69 7.70
CA GLY A 55 -15.55 12.51 6.83
C GLY A 55 -14.78 12.54 5.51
N ARG A 56 -13.94 13.56 5.29
CA ARG A 56 -13.07 13.69 4.12
C ARG A 56 -11.62 13.48 4.52
N LYS A 57 -10.92 12.64 3.76
CA LYS A 57 -9.52 12.27 4.00
C LYS A 57 -8.61 13.47 3.76
N ILE A 58 -7.77 13.76 4.74
CA ILE A 58 -6.73 14.80 4.69
C ILE A 58 -5.33 14.19 4.71
N CYS A 59 -5.17 12.99 5.27
CA CYS A 59 -3.92 12.25 5.28
C CYS A 59 -4.15 10.76 5.03
N GLY A 60 -3.25 10.17 4.26
CA GLY A 60 -3.15 8.73 4.07
C GLY A 60 -1.75 8.26 4.44
N LEU A 61 -1.65 7.03 4.93
CA LEU A 61 -0.41 6.48 5.44
C LEU A 61 -0.31 4.99 5.14
N SER A 62 0.91 4.49 5.07
CA SER A 62 1.26 3.09 4.87
C SER A 62 2.37 2.72 5.85
N GLY A 63 2.51 1.43 6.15
CA GLY A 63 3.51 0.94 7.08
C GLY A 63 4.19 -0.31 6.54
N TYR A 64 5.51 -0.32 6.57
CA TYR A 64 6.35 -1.45 6.20
C TYR A 64 7.06 -2.01 7.43
N PHE A 65 7.12 -3.33 7.54
CA PHE A 65 7.70 -4.01 8.70
C PHE A 65 8.57 -5.15 8.21
N GLU A 66 9.85 -5.06 8.52
CA GLU A 66 10.83 -6.05 8.11
C GLU A 66 11.86 -6.22 9.21
N GLY A 67 12.11 -7.47 9.59
CA GLY A 67 13.02 -7.81 10.68
C GLY A 67 12.67 -7.05 11.98
N GLY A 68 13.63 -6.26 12.46
CA GLY A 68 13.53 -5.44 13.66
C GLY A 68 13.09 -4.00 13.43
N THR A 69 12.78 -3.59 12.20
CA THR A 69 12.49 -2.20 11.84
C THR A 69 11.05 -2.05 11.38
N MET A 70 10.46 -0.92 11.73
CA MET A 70 9.12 -0.50 11.35
C MET A 70 9.22 0.89 10.72
N LEU A 71 8.77 1.01 9.47
CA LEU A 71 8.72 2.27 8.74
C LEU A 71 7.26 2.64 8.52
N HIS A 72 6.89 3.88 8.82
CA HIS A 72 5.63 4.45 8.36
C HIS A 72 5.90 5.61 7.45
N GLN A 73 5.08 5.70 6.44
CA GLN A 73 5.14 6.77 5.48
C GLN A 73 3.75 7.33 5.36
N GLY A 74 3.65 8.63 5.18
CA GLY A 74 2.36 9.23 4.94
C GLY A 74 2.44 10.51 4.18
N THR A 75 1.26 10.98 3.82
CA THR A 75 1.09 12.18 3.02
C THR A 75 -0.06 12.98 3.60
N ILE A 76 0.21 14.24 3.95
CA ILE A 76 -0.80 15.22 4.34
C ILE A 76 -1.08 16.12 3.14
N LEU A 77 -2.35 16.30 2.80
CA LEU A 77 -2.77 17.18 1.70
C LEU A 77 -2.78 18.62 2.21
N LEU A 78 -1.76 19.41 1.86
CA LEU A 78 -1.68 20.83 2.24
C LEU A 78 -2.56 21.68 1.35
N ASP A 79 -2.34 21.59 0.04
CA ASP A 79 -3.06 22.28 -1.04
C ASP A 79 -3.06 21.42 -2.32
N ALA A 80 -3.11 20.10 -2.13
CA ALA A 80 -3.17 19.16 -3.24
C ALA A 80 -4.58 19.18 -3.83
N GLY A 81 -4.71 19.69 -5.05
CA GLY A 81 -5.98 19.71 -5.79
C GLY A 81 -6.47 18.29 -6.08
N ALA A 82 -7.53 17.85 -5.39
CA ALA A 82 -8.08 16.51 -5.51
C ALA A 82 -8.55 16.17 -6.94
N GLY A 83 -8.94 17.18 -7.73
CA GLY A 83 -9.25 17.04 -9.16
C GLY A 83 -8.02 16.59 -9.97
N ARG A 84 -6.88 17.27 -9.80
CA ARG A 84 -5.62 16.89 -10.48
C ARG A 84 -5.15 15.49 -10.12
N MET A 85 -5.34 15.07 -8.86
CA MET A 85 -5.04 13.71 -8.43
C MET A 85 -5.93 12.68 -9.12
N ALA A 86 -7.22 13.00 -9.30
CA ALA A 86 -8.13 12.14 -10.04
C ALA A 86 -7.72 12.02 -11.51
N ASP A 87 -7.22 13.08 -12.15
CA ASP A 87 -6.87 13.04 -13.59
C ASP A 87 -5.69 12.11 -13.92
N VAL A 88 -4.74 11.95 -12.99
CA VAL A 88 -3.52 11.16 -13.22
C VAL A 88 -3.67 9.68 -12.86
N LEU A 89 -4.69 9.31 -12.08
CA LEU A 89 -4.92 7.93 -11.69
C LEU A 89 -5.54 7.15 -12.86
N ARG A 90 -4.87 6.10 -13.32
CA ARG A 90 -5.42 5.18 -14.34
C ARG A 90 -5.89 3.91 -13.66
N LEU A 91 -7.20 3.77 -13.47
CA LEU A 91 -7.78 2.58 -12.86
C LEU A 91 -8.31 1.60 -13.92
N PRO A 92 -8.06 0.28 -13.76
CA PRO A 92 -8.25 -0.71 -14.83
C PRO A 92 -9.72 -1.04 -15.11
N SER A 93 -10.61 -0.99 -14.11
CA SER A 93 -12.03 -1.36 -14.23
C SER A 93 -12.97 -0.13 -14.27
N ASP A 94 -14.12 -0.24 -14.93
CA ASP A 94 -15.16 0.81 -14.96
C ASP A 94 -15.70 1.16 -13.58
N GLU A 95 -15.86 0.17 -12.70
CA GLU A 95 -16.30 0.38 -11.31
C GLU A 95 -15.29 1.25 -10.53
N SER A 96 -13.99 0.94 -10.66
CA SER A 96 -12.93 1.75 -10.06
C SER A 96 -12.86 3.16 -10.67
N ARG A 97 -13.03 3.30 -11.99
CA ARG A 97 -13.13 4.61 -12.65
C ARG A 97 -14.35 5.42 -12.16
N HIS A 98 -15.45 4.76 -11.83
CA HIS A 98 -16.60 5.42 -11.22
C HIS A 98 -16.26 5.95 -9.82
N ARG A 99 -15.62 5.14 -8.97
CA ARG A 99 -15.13 5.58 -7.65
C ARG A 99 -14.16 6.76 -7.75
N GLN A 100 -13.29 6.77 -8.75
CA GLN A 100 -12.33 7.84 -9.01
C GLN A 100 -13.01 9.18 -9.32
N ARG A 101 -14.15 9.19 -10.05
CA ARG A 101 -14.92 10.43 -10.30
C ARG A 101 -15.42 11.08 -9.00
N HIS A 102 -15.63 10.28 -7.96
CA HIS A 102 -16.04 10.75 -6.63
C HIS A 102 -14.86 10.99 -5.67
N LEU A 103 -13.60 10.79 -6.11
CA LEU A 103 -12.41 10.96 -5.28
C LEU A 103 -12.31 12.39 -4.74
N ALA A 104 -12.57 13.39 -5.58
CA ALA A 104 -12.51 14.79 -5.19
C ALA A 104 -13.46 15.15 -4.03
N GLN A 105 -14.62 14.48 -3.94
CA GLN A 105 -15.59 14.70 -2.87
C GLN A 105 -15.16 14.05 -1.54
N ARG A 106 -14.23 13.08 -1.60
CA ARG A 106 -13.76 12.31 -0.44
C ARG A 106 -12.45 12.83 0.13
N LEU A 107 -11.78 13.74 -0.57
CA LEU A 107 -10.53 14.36 -0.13
C LEU A 107 -10.80 15.79 0.36
N THR A 108 -9.92 16.27 1.21
CA THR A 108 -9.85 17.68 1.61
C THR A 108 -8.39 18.05 1.87
N SER A 109 -8.09 19.34 1.95
CA SER A 109 -6.74 19.83 2.24
C SER A 109 -6.74 20.72 3.48
N VAL A 110 -5.56 20.89 4.07
CA VAL A 110 -5.37 21.85 5.17
C VAL A 110 -5.76 23.25 4.71
N ALA A 111 -5.39 23.63 3.47
CA ALA A 111 -5.68 24.95 2.94
C ALA A 111 -7.18 25.22 2.79
N GLU A 112 -7.94 24.23 2.33
CA GLU A 112 -9.39 24.33 2.22
C GLU A 112 -10.04 24.52 3.60
N LEU A 113 -9.59 23.77 4.60
CA LEU A 113 -10.18 23.77 5.93
C LEU A 113 -9.81 25.02 6.76
N LEU A 114 -8.61 25.56 6.55
CA LEU A 114 -8.14 26.78 7.23
C LEU A 114 -8.47 28.07 6.47
N GLY A 115 -8.85 27.97 5.19
CA GLY A 115 -9.05 29.11 4.30
C GLY A 115 -7.76 29.84 3.89
N ARG A 116 -6.59 29.22 4.12
CA ARG A 116 -5.27 29.74 3.76
C ARG A 116 -4.29 28.61 3.46
N THR A 117 -3.33 28.82 2.57
CA THR A 117 -2.24 27.86 2.39
C THR A 117 -1.36 27.82 3.66
N PRO A 118 -1.18 26.65 4.30
CA PRO A 118 -0.32 26.55 5.47
C PRO A 118 1.16 26.61 5.10
N ASP A 119 1.99 27.10 6.03
CA ASP A 119 3.43 26.92 5.93
C ASP A 119 3.75 25.43 6.22
N PRO A 120 4.50 24.72 5.36
CA PRO A 120 4.92 23.36 5.64
C PRO A 120 5.61 23.19 7.00
N ASP A 121 6.36 24.19 7.48
CA ASP A 121 7.07 24.11 8.75
C ASP A 121 6.14 24.22 9.96
N GLU A 122 5.02 24.96 9.83
CA GLU A 122 3.93 24.98 10.81
C GLU A 122 3.35 23.56 10.99
N ILE A 123 3.12 22.85 9.88
CA ILE A 123 2.60 21.48 9.89
C ILE A 123 3.62 20.52 10.51
N LYS A 124 4.89 20.59 10.07
CA LYS A 124 5.98 19.75 10.60
C LYS A 124 6.13 19.91 12.12
N TYR A 125 6.09 21.14 12.62
CA TYR A 125 6.20 21.41 14.04
C TYR A 125 5.01 20.81 14.81
N ALA A 126 3.78 21.03 14.34
CA ALA A 126 2.58 20.54 15.02
C ALA A 126 2.53 19.00 15.08
N ILE A 127 2.84 18.30 13.97
CA ILE A 127 2.82 16.84 13.94
C ILE A 127 3.98 16.23 14.72
N SER A 128 5.18 16.80 14.62
CA SER A 128 6.35 16.27 15.34
C SER A 128 6.17 16.43 16.84
N ALA A 129 5.72 17.60 17.32
CA ALA A 129 5.44 17.81 18.74
C ALA A 129 4.35 16.84 19.27
N ALA A 130 3.30 16.58 18.50
CA ALA A 130 2.28 15.62 18.92
C ALA A 130 2.77 14.16 18.94
N LEU A 131 3.64 13.78 18.01
CA LEU A 131 4.33 12.49 18.03
C LEU A 131 5.24 12.37 19.26
N ALA A 132 6.00 13.42 19.57
CA ALA A 132 6.87 13.49 20.75
C ALA A 132 6.07 13.28 22.04
N ASP A 133 4.94 13.97 22.19
CA ASP A 133 4.05 13.83 23.34
C ASP A 133 3.42 12.44 23.42
N ALA A 134 2.96 11.88 22.30
CA ALA A 134 2.28 10.58 22.25
C ALA A 134 3.21 9.42 22.60
N PHE A 135 4.48 9.50 22.17
CA PHE A 135 5.46 8.44 22.37
C PHE A 135 6.47 8.72 23.51
N GLY A 136 6.40 9.90 24.14
CA GLY A 136 7.27 10.27 25.26
C GLY A 136 8.74 10.47 24.86
N PHE A 137 9.01 10.92 23.63
CA PHE A 137 10.37 11.14 23.13
C PHE A 137 10.72 12.61 23.05
N ALA A 138 12.01 12.93 23.20
CA ALA A 138 12.54 14.27 22.94
C ALA A 138 12.95 14.38 21.47
N LEU A 139 12.46 15.40 20.77
CA LEU A 139 12.87 15.68 19.40
C LEU A 139 14.19 16.44 19.39
N ARG A 140 15.10 15.97 18.54
CA ARG A 140 16.33 16.68 18.23
C ARG A 140 16.40 16.87 16.71
N PRO A 141 16.41 18.12 16.22
CA PRO A 141 16.72 18.38 14.81
C PRO A 141 18.08 17.78 14.47
N ASP A 142 18.19 17.17 13.29
CA ASP A 142 19.42 16.58 12.79
C ASP A 142 19.52 16.81 11.27
N THR A 143 20.73 16.74 10.75
CA THR A 143 21.01 16.89 9.32
C THR A 143 21.68 15.62 8.81
N PRO A 144 21.23 15.06 7.67
CA PRO A 144 21.86 13.88 7.11
C PRO A 144 23.36 14.08 6.90
N GLN A 145 24.15 13.09 7.29
CA GLN A 145 25.58 13.06 7.08
C GLN A 145 25.91 12.86 5.60
N GLU A 146 27.13 13.19 5.20
CA GLU A 146 27.61 12.99 3.83
C GLU A 146 27.50 11.52 3.40
N GLN A 147 27.85 10.58 4.30
CA GLN A 147 27.76 9.13 4.05
C GLN A 147 26.31 8.67 3.83
N GLU A 148 25.36 9.19 4.63
CA GLU A 148 23.93 8.87 4.50
C GLU A 148 23.37 9.40 3.18
N THR A 149 23.77 10.63 2.82
CA THR A 149 23.38 11.27 1.56
C THR A 149 23.96 10.54 0.35
N PHE A 150 25.23 10.13 0.43
CA PHE A 150 25.89 9.33 -0.60
C PHE A 150 25.19 7.97 -0.79
N LEU A 151 24.92 7.25 0.31
CA LEU A 151 24.23 5.96 0.25
C LEU A 151 22.82 6.09 -0.32
N ALA A 152 22.07 7.13 0.06
CA ALA A 152 20.75 7.41 -0.50
C ALA A 152 20.82 7.67 -2.01
N GLY A 153 21.83 8.41 -2.48
CA GLY A 153 22.06 8.66 -3.91
C GLY A 153 22.43 7.40 -4.70
N GLU A 154 23.26 6.54 -4.12
CA GLU A 154 23.61 5.24 -4.70
C GLU A 154 22.38 4.32 -4.83
N LEU A 155 21.59 4.19 -3.76
CA LEU A 155 20.36 3.38 -3.78
C LEU A 155 19.33 3.93 -4.77
N PHE A 156 19.16 5.25 -4.83
CA PHE A 156 18.30 5.89 -5.80
C PHE A 156 18.73 5.53 -7.24
N SER A 157 20.02 5.70 -7.55
CA SER A 157 20.53 5.50 -8.91
C SER A 157 20.55 4.04 -9.35
N ARG A 158 20.82 3.12 -8.42
CA ARG A 158 20.96 1.68 -8.71
C ARG A 158 19.65 0.91 -8.65
N GLU A 159 18.60 1.49 -8.06
CA GLU A 159 17.34 0.79 -7.84
C GLU A 159 16.14 1.71 -8.08
N PHE A 160 15.87 2.68 -7.21
CA PHE A 160 14.59 3.39 -7.19
C PHE A 160 14.29 4.26 -8.43
N ALA A 161 15.33 4.73 -9.11
CA ALA A 161 15.22 5.53 -10.33
C ALA A 161 15.15 4.69 -11.60
N LEU A 162 15.34 3.37 -11.50
CA LEU A 162 15.34 2.49 -12.67
C LEU A 162 13.91 2.23 -13.15
N ASP A 163 13.70 2.33 -14.46
CA ASP A 163 12.44 1.93 -15.09
C ASP A 163 12.05 0.50 -14.76
N SER A 164 13.02 -0.41 -14.59
CA SER A 164 12.73 -1.78 -14.16
C SER A 164 12.12 -1.82 -12.76
N PHE A 165 12.61 -1.02 -11.82
CA PHE A 165 12.01 -0.94 -10.49
C PHE A 165 10.59 -0.33 -10.56
N VAL A 166 10.40 0.72 -11.36
CA VAL A 166 9.13 1.45 -11.46
C VAL A 166 8.07 0.71 -12.27
N PHE A 167 8.46 0.00 -13.34
CA PHE A 167 7.54 -0.53 -14.35
C PHE A 167 7.57 -2.05 -14.53
N ASP A 168 8.56 -2.79 -14.04
CA ASP A 168 8.73 -4.24 -14.30
C ASP A 168 7.74 -5.14 -13.51
N SER A 169 6.62 -4.56 -13.08
CA SER A 169 5.51 -5.23 -12.39
C SER A 169 4.36 -5.59 -13.33
N VAL A 170 4.64 -6.00 -14.57
CA VAL A 170 3.59 -6.36 -15.54
C VAL A 170 3.85 -7.77 -16.07
N ALA A 171 3.02 -8.72 -15.62
CA ALA A 171 2.89 -10.02 -16.28
C ALA A 171 2.51 -9.79 -17.76
N PRO A 172 3.37 -10.13 -18.75
CA PRO A 172 3.00 -10.00 -20.14
C PRO A 172 1.94 -11.07 -20.45
N GLY A 173 0.69 -10.64 -20.68
CA GLY A 173 -0.36 -11.49 -21.23
C GLY A 173 -1.15 -12.37 -20.26
N GLY A 174 -1.04 -12.16 -18.94
CA GLY A 174 -1.88 -12.88 -17.98
C GLY A 174 -3.30 -12.31 -17.87
N ILE A 175 -4.25 -13.13 -17.43
CA ILE A 175 -5.63 -12.69 -17.19
C ILE A 175 -5.72 -11.96 -15.87
N GLN A 176 -6.26 -10.73 -15.89
CA GLN A 176 -6.54 -9.98 -14.68
C GLN A 176 -7.87 -10.43 -14.07
N THR A 177 -7.82 -10.79 -12.79
CA THR A 177 -9.00 -10.99 -11.97
C THR A 177 -8.94 -10.08 -10.76
N LEU A 178 -10.03 -9.35 -10.49
CA LEU A 178 -10.16 -8.54 -9.29
C LEU A 178 -11.05 -9.29 -8.28
N VAL A 179 -10.51 -9.69 -7.13
CA VAL A 179 -11.30 -10.18 -6.00
C VAL A 179 -10.90 -9.44 -4.72
N GLY A 180 -11.88 -8.80 -4.08
CA GLY A 180 -11.76 -8.42 -2.68
C GLY A 180 -12.92 -7.57 -2.16
N ARG A 181 -13.34 -7.87 -0.93
CA ARG A 181 -14.30 -7.07 -0.14
C ARG A 181 -13.64 -5.82 0.47
N ASP A 182 -12.33 -5.89 0.76
CA ASP A 182 -11.57 -4.89 1.54
C ASP A 182 -10.30 -4.35 0.83
N GLY A 183 -10.09 -4.73 -0.44
CA GLY A 183 -8.98 -4.30 -1.31
C GLY A 183 -8.92 -5.13 -2.59
N THR A 184 -7.83 -5.06 -3.35
CA THR A 184 -7.72 -5.70 -4.69
C THR A 184 -6.60 -6.73 -4.70
N VAL A 185 -6.89 -7.99 -5.05
CA VAL A 185 -5.89 -8.98 -5.45
C VAL A 185 -6.07 -9.31 -6.93
N ASN A 186 -4.97 -9.30 -7.68
CA ASN A 186 -4.85 -9.75 -9.06
C ASN A 186 -3.93 -10.98 -9.12
N ALA A 187 -4.35 -12.00 -9.85
CA ALA A 187 -3.53 -13.17 -10.14
C ALA A 187 -3.40 -13.32 -11.66
N TYR A 188 -2.18 -13.31 -12.16
CA TYR A 188 -1.86 -13.53 -13.57
C TYR A 188 -1.23 -14.91 -13.71
N ILE A 189 -1.83 -15.81 -14.49
CA ILE A 189 -1.36 -17.19 -14.61
C ILE A 189 -0.97 -17.49 -16.06
N ARG A 190 0.17 -18.16 -16.22
CA ARG A 190 0.61 -18.78 -17.46
C ARG A 190 0.71 -20.29 -17.25
N LEU A 191 0.22 -21.06 -18.20
CA LEU A 191 0.23 -22.52 -18.16
C LEU A 191 1.22 -23.08 -19.18
N TYR A 192 1.82 -24.22 -18.85
CA TYR A 192 2.56 -25.00 -19.84
C TYR A 192 1.65 -25.40 -21.00
N ALA A 193 2.23 -25.55 -22.19
CA ALA A 193 1.54 -26.15 -23.32
C ALA A 193 1.37 -27.66 -23.08
N GLY A 194 0.16 -28.18 -23.29
CA GLY A 194 -0.18 -29.59 -23.13
C GLY A 194 -1.55 -29.81 -22.49
N ASP A 195 -1.95 -31.07 -22.39
CA ASP A 195 -3.24 -31.45 -21.80
C ASP A 195 -3.26 -31.33 -20.27
N GLU A 196 -2.08 -31.49 -19.65
CA GLU A 196 -1.91 -31.27 -18.22
C GLU A 196 -1.87 -29.78 -17.93
N ARG A 197 -2.90 -29.26 -17.25
CA ARG A 197 -2.97 -27.85 -16.85
C ARG A 197 -2.03 -27.58 -15.67
N LEU A 198 -0.74 -27.47 -15.97
CA LEU A 198 0.34 -27.16 -15.04
C LEU A 198 0.71 -25.67 -15.11
N ILE A 199 1.00 -25.07 -13.96
CA ILE A 199 1.40 -23.65 -13.87
C ILE A 199 2.86 -23.50 -14.30
N GLU A 200 3.10 -22.74 -15.37
CA GLU A 200 4.44 -22.30 -15.77
C GLU A 200 4.89 -21.11 -14.91
N GLN A 201 3.98 -20.15 -14.71
CA GLN A 201 4.25 -18.96 -13.93
C GLN A 201 2.96 -18.36 -13.38
N ILE A 202 3.05 -17.76 -12.20
CA ILE A 202 1.99 -16.96 -11.61
C ILE A 202 2.59 -15.66 -11.05
N TRP A 203 1.87 -14.55 -11.20
CA TRP A 203 2.17 -13.30 -10.52
C TRP A 203 0.96 -12.85 -9.70
N LEU A 204 1.21 -12.48 -8.46
CA LEU A 204 0.22 -11.95 -7.53
C LEU A 204 0.51 -10.48 -7.28
N THR A 205 -0.41 -9.62 -7.70
CA THR A 205 -0.29 -8.17 -7.49
C THR A 205 -1.57 -7.63 -6.86
N GLY A 206 -1.54 -6.42 -6.32
CA GLY A 206 -2.75 -5.88 -5.72
C GLY A 206 -2.50 -4.72 -4.77
N ASN A 207 -3.58 -4.26 -4.15
CA ASN A 207 -3.55 -3.27 -3.09
C ASN A 207 -3.77 -3.99 -1.75
N PHE A 208 -2.74 -4.71 -1.30
CA PHE A 208 -2.71 -5.43 -0.03
C PHE A 208 -1.28 -5.46 0.50
N ASP A 209 -1.13 -5.52 1.81
CA ASP A 209 0.16 -5.65 2.50
C ASP A 209 0.31 -7.07 3.04
N VAL A 210 1.52 -7.62 2.96
CA VAL A 210 1.87 -8.89 3.63
C VAL A 210 3.10 -8.72 4.52
N SER A 211 3.21 -9.53 5.56
CA SER A 211 4.40 -9.66 6.38
C SER A 211 4.66 -11.13 6.70
N PRO A 212 5.87 -11.66 6.45
CA PRO A 212 7.00 -11.03 5.75
C PRO A 212 6.74 -10.72 4.26
N ALA A 213 7.44 -9.74 3.67
CA ALA A 213 7.23 -9.35 2.28
C ALA A 213 7.52 -10.49 1.28
N ARG A 214 8.53 -11.32 1.58
CA ARG A 214 8.94 -12.49 0.77
C ARG A 214 7.89 -13.58 0.62
N VAL A 215 6.78 -13.53 1.37
CA VAL A 215 5.74 -14.56 1.32
C VAL A 215 5.09 -14.64 -0.07
N ILE A 216 4.92 -13.51 -0.77
CA ILE A 216 4.32 -13.52 -2.11
C ILE A 216 5.25 -14.17 -3.13
N THR A 217 6.53 -13.82 -3.13
CA THR A 217 7.51 -14.43 -4.05
C THR A 217 7.74 -15.91 -3.74
N ASP A 218 7.76 -16.30 -2.46
CA ASP A 218 7.80 -17.70 -2.04
C ASP A 218 6.57 -18.47 -2.55
N LEU A 219 5.37 -17.87 -2.46
CA LEU A 219 4.13 -18.46 -2.95
C LEU A 219 4.15 -18.61 -4.48
N GLU A 220 4.55 -17.59 -5.22
CA GLU A 220 4.68 -17.64 -6.68
C GLU A 220 5.63 -18.76 -7.13
N ALA A 221 6.78 -18.88 -6.46
CA ALA A 221 7.73 -19.96 -6.71
C ALA A 221 7.18 -21.35 -6.35
N ALA A 222 6.46 -21.46 -5.22
CA ALA A 222 5.89 -22.73 -4.76
C ALA A 222 4.71 -23.23 -5.61
N LEU A 223 4.08 -22.34 -6.39
CA LEU A 223 2.99 -22.69 -7.30
C LEU A 223 3.48 -23.13 -8.68
N ARG A 224 4.72 -22.80 -9.06
CA ARG A 224 5.31 -23.24 -10.33
C ARG A 224 5.41 -24.76 -10.40
N GLY A 225 4.96 -25.33 -11.52
CA GLY A 225 4.94 -26.77 -11.78
C GLY A 225 3.75 -27.51 -11.15
N LEU A 226 2.90 -26.84 -10.38
CA LEU A 226 1.73 -27.49 -9.78
C LEU A 226 0.56 -27.59 -10.77
N PRO A 227 -0.28 -28.63 -10.65
CA PRO A 227 -1.59 -28.66 -11.28
C PRO A 227 -2.45 -27.48 -10.81
N VAL A 228 -3.12 -26.81 -11.74
CA VAL A 228 -3.96 -25.63 -11.40
C VAL A 228 -5.06 -25.91 -10.37
N ARG A 229 -5.53 -27.16 -10.28
CA ARG A 229 -6.53 -27.60 -9.30
C ARG A 229 -6.03 -27.52 -7.86
N ASP A 230 -4.72 -27.61 -7.65
CA ASP A 230 -4.10 -27.63 -6.31
C ASP A 230 -3.63 -26.23 -5.87
N ALA A 231 -3.63 -25.26 -6.79
CA ALA A 231 -3.04 -23.93 -6.57
C ALA A 231 -3.72 -23.12 -5.45
N ALA A 232 -5.05 -23.08 -5.44
CA ALA A 232 -5.79 -22.34 -4.41
C ALA A 232 -5.58 -22.93 -3.00
N ALA A 233 -5.60 -24.27 -2.89
CA ALA A 233 -5.34 -24.96 -1.63
C ALA A 233 -3.91 -24.73 -1.14
N ARG A 234 -2.92 -24.77 -2.05
CA ARG A 234 -1.52 -24.46 -1.73
C ARG A 234 -1.35 -23.02 -1.24
N ALA A 235 -2.04 -22.05 -1.84
CA ALA A 235 -2.03 -20.66 -1.41
C ALA A 235 -2.60 -20.49 0.01
N LEU A 236 -3.74 -21.12 0.32
CA LEU A 236 -4.32 -21.08 1.67
C LEU A 236 -3.38 -21.66 2.74
N ALA A 237 -2.66 -22.73 2.40
CA ALA A 237 -1.69 -23.36 3.29
C ALA A 237 -0.44 -22.47 3.51
N ALA A 238 0.07 -21.85 2.46
CA ALA A 238 1.22 -20.95 2.54
C ALA A 238 0.89 -19.67 3.34
N LEU A 239 -0.34 -19.17 3.22
CA LEU A 239 -0.84 -17.97 3.91
C LEU A 239 -1.53 -18.32 5.23
N SER A 240 -0.91 -19.20 6.02
CA SER A 240 -1.49 -19.68 7.28
C SER A 240 -1.58 -18.57 8.35
N PRO A 241 -2.71 -18.46 9.06
CA PRO A 241 -2.85 -17.54 10.19
C PRO A 241 -1.79 -17.81 11.26
N GLY A 242 -1.05 -16.78 11.66
CA GLY A 242 -0.01 -16.88 12.68
C GLY A 242 1.42 -16.86 12.15
N SER A 243 1.64 -17.23 10.88
CA SER A 243 2.94 -17.07 10.20
C SER A 243 2.96 -15.89 9.23
N VAL A 244 1.78 -15.49 8.72
CA VAL A 244 1.62 -14.39 7.77
C VAL A 244 0.60 -13.41 8.29
N GLU A 245 0.97 -12.13 8.33
CA GLU A 245 0.04 -11.02 8.53
C GLU A 245 -0.36 -10.44 7.17
N MET A 246 -1.66 -10.24 6.94
CA MET A 246 -2.19 -9.66 5.70
C MET A 246 -3.15 -8.50 6.00
N ARG A 247 -3.13 -7.44 5.16
CA ARG A 247 -4.11 -6.34 5.18
C ARG A 247 -4.53 -5.94 3.78
N GLY A 248 -5.73 -5.40 3.61
CA GLY A 248 -6.30 -5.07 2.29
C GLY A 248 -6.75 -6.32 1.49
N ALA A 249 -6.37 -7.52 1.92
CA ALA A 249 -6.88 -8.78 1.40
C ALA A 249 -6.84 -9.85 2.49
N THR A 250 -7.63 -10.90 2.32
CA THR A 250 -7.51 -12.13 3.11
C THR A 250 -6.83 -13.21 2.29
N ARG A 251 -6.31 -14.25 2.96
CA ARG A 251 -5.84 -15.46 2.26
C ARG A 251 -6.90 -16.07 1.34
N ASP A 252 -8.17 -15.95 1.72
CA ASP A 252 -9.29 -16.44 0.93
C ASP A 252 -9.50 -15.58 -0.32
N SER A 253 -9.32 -14.25 -0.23
CA SER A 253 -9.30 -13.38 -1.42
C SER A 253 -8.17 -13.75 -2.38
N VAL A 254 -6.98 -14.09 -1.88
CA VAL A 254 -5.86 -14.54 -2.71
C VAL A 254 -6.19 -15.88 -3.39
N ALA A 255 -6.67 -16.85 -2.62
CA ALA A 255 -7.06 -18.16 -3.16
C ALA A 255 -8.18 -18.04 -4.21
N ALA A 256 -9.17 -17.17 -3.97
CA ALA A 256 -10.25 -16.89 -4.91
C ALA A 256 -9.74 -16.21 -6.20
N ALA A 257 -8.82 -15.24 -6.09
CA ALA A 257 -8.21 -14.61 -7.26
C ALA A 257 -7.45 -15.62 -8.12
N ILE A 258 -6.71 -16.54 -7.49
CA ILE A 258 -6.02 -17.65 -8.18
C ILE A 258 -7.03 -18.56 -8.88
N ALA A 259 -8.09 -18.98 -8.17
CA ALA A 259 -9.10 -19.88 -8.72
C ALA A 259 -9.82 -19.29 -9.95
N ASP A 260 -10.20 -18.02 -9.88
CA ASP A 260 -10.87 -17.35 -11.00
C ASP A 260 -9.90 -17.10 -12.19
N ALA A 261 -8.63 -16.78 -11.92
CA ALA A 261 -7.61 -16.68 -12.98
C ALA A 261 -7.38 -18.03 -13.70
N VAL A 262 -7.44 -19.15 -12.96
CA VAL A 262 -7.39 -20.51 -13.55
C VAL A 262 -8.59 -20.77 -14.46
N GLU A 263 -9.80 -20.42 -14.02
CA GLU A 263 -11.03 -20.64 -14.77
C GLU A 263 -11.02 -19.86 -16.10
N LYS A 264 -10.70 -18.56 -16.04
CA LYS A 264 -10.65 -17.71 -17.23
C LYS A 264 -9.58 -18.13 -18.22
N THR A 265 -8.42 -18.62 -17.74
CA THR A 265 -7.36 -19.13 -18.63
C THR A 265 -7.84 -20.37 -19.39
N GLY A 266 -8.62 -21.24 -18.74
CA GLY A 266 -9.26 -22.38 -19.39
C GLY A 266 -10.27 -21.98 -20.46
N LEU A 267 -11.07 -20.92 -20.24
CA LEU A 267 -12.04 -20.42 -21.22
C LEU A 267 -11.37 -19.83 -22.46
N GLN A 268 -10.28 -19.07 -22.30
CA GLN A 268 -9.55 -18.47 -23.42
C GLN A 268 -8.80 -19.49 -24.29
N GLN A 269 -8.22 -20.53 -23.68
CA GLN A 269 -7.61 -21.63 -24.46
C GLN A 269 -8.65 -22.35 -25.32
N ARG A 270 -9.87 -22.58 -24.79
CA ARG A 270 -10.97 -23.20 -25.55
C ARG A 270 -11.45 -22.32 -26.70
N ALA A 271 -11.58 -21.01 -26.49
CA ALA A 271 -11.99 -20.05 -27.52
C ALA A 271 -10.95 -19.84 -28.63
N ARG A 272 -9.67 -20.15 -28.39
CA ARG A 272 -8.61 -20.11 -29.41
C ARG A 272 -8.51 -21.38 -30.25
N LEU A 273 -9.12 -22.47 -29.77
CA LEU A 273 -9.14 -23.78 -30.44
C LEU A 273 -10.46 -24.04 -31.19
N SER A 274 -11.45 -23.15 -31.05
CA SER A 274 -12.74 -23.14 -31.76
C SER A 274 -12.75 -22.15 -32.91
#